data_AF-A0A800CLX6-F1
#
_entry.id   AF-A0A800CLX6-F1
#
_cell.length_a   1.000
_cell.length_b   1.000
_cell.length_c   1.000
_cell.angle_alpha   90.00
_cell.angle_beta   90.00
_cell.angle_gamma   90.00
#
_symmetry.space_group_name_H-M   'P 1'
#
loop_
_entity.id
_entity.type
_entity.pdbx_description
1 polymer ?
#
loop_
_entity_poly.entity_id
_entity_poly.type
_entity_poly.pdbx_seq_one_letter_code
_entity_poly.pdbx_strand_id
1 'polypeptide(L)'
;MADFFYVWLRLALKDEYPWFIPEYSARPEEIVYNEKQGKSKDFFSQSLQRVFQECHRVLKDDGIMAFTFHHNKTWAWETIARVLLESGFYISASPIVRSEGKSGFHSSEGNIRYDAVLVCRKRPSGENRNGWDEIKRQILSDSVDWARRTLESGVTVNRVDIFTIVMAKSIEYITKAWENLGCFAGIANLLGEMEEIVDDIVTQARTEIKEESKSHDREVKQLVLLLKESEASYLSE
;
A
#
# COMPACT_ATOMS: atom_id res chain seq x y z
N MET A 1 -1.74 16.47 -11.69
CA MET A 1 -1.95 17.70 -10.90
C MET A 1 -0.82 18.72 -11.09
N ALA A 2 0.46 18.31 -11.11
CA ALA A 2 1.56 19.23 -11.41
C ALA A 2 1.50 19.86 -12.81
N ASP A 3 1.09 19.11 -13.84
CA ASP A 3 0.99 19.63 -15.22
C ASP A 3 -0.03 20.76 -15.37
N PHE A 4 -1.08 20.77 -14.53
CA PHE A 4 -2.07 21.84 -14.51
C PHE A 4 -1.42 23.17 -14.13
N PHE A 5 -0.59 23.17 -13.09
CA PHE A 5 0.12 24.37 -12.64
C PHE A 5 1.30 24.75 -13.54
N TYR A 6 1.89 23.77 -14.24
CA TYR A 6 3.03 23.98 -15.13
C TYR A 6 2.73 25.04 -16.21
N VAL A 7 1.51 25.08 -16.73
CA VAL A 7 1.12 26.05 -17.78
C VAL A 7 1.37 27.50 -17.33
N TRP A 8 0.98 27.87 -16.10
CA TRP A 8 1.19 29.22 -15.57
C TRP A 8 2.63 29.45 -15.10
N LEU A 9 3.23 28.46 -14.43
CA LEU A 9 4.62 28.56 -14.00
C LEU A 9 5.54 28.77 -15.19
N ARG A 10 5.29 28.08 -16.30
CA ARG A 10 6.01 28.26 -17.56
C ARG A 10 5.90 29.68 -18.10
N LEU A 11 4.70 30.27 -18.14
CA LEU A 11 4.51 31.64 -18.63
C LEU A 11 5.37 32.64 -17.87
N ALA A 12 5.51 32.46 -16.55
CA ALA A 12 6.29 33.34 -15.70
C ALA A 12 7.81 33.04 -15.71
N LEU A 13 8.21 31.77 -15.91
CA LEU A 13 9.57 31.32 -15.59
C LEU A 13 10.39 30.82 -16.79
N LYS A 14 9.80 30.66 -17.99
CA LYS A 14 10.49 30.10 -19.17
C LYS A 14 11.73 30.88 -19.63
N ASP A 15 11.76 32.19 -19.37
CA ASP A 15 12.85 33.07 -19.83
C ASP A 15 14.03 33.09 -18.85
N GLU A 16 13.81 32.65 -17.60
CA GLU A 16 14.83 32.60 -16.54
C GLU A 16 15.35 31.18 -16.28
N TYR A 17 14.51 30.17 -16.47
CA TYR A 17 14.79 28.80 -16.03
C TYR A 17 14.63 27.77 -17.16
N PRO A 18 15.71 27.03 -17.51
CA PRO A 18 15.70 26.10 -18.64
C PRO A 18 14.62 25.01 -18.56
N TRP A 19 14.28 24.54 -17.36
CA TRP A 19 13.26 23.50 -17.15
C TRP A 19 11.82 23.96 -17.39
N PHE A 20 11.59 25.27 -17.58
CA PHE A 20 10.30 25.82 -18.00
C PHE A 20 10.27 26.15 -19.51
N ILE A 21 11.36 25.96 -20.25
CA ILE A 21 11.39 26.15 -21.71
C ILE A 21 10.44 25.17 -22.43
N PRO A 22 10.44 23.86 -22.12
CA PRO A 22 9.60 22.89 -22.82
C PRO A 22 8.12 23.25 -22.73
N GLU A 23 7.37 23.05 -23.80
CA GLU A 23 5.93 23.36 -23.82
C GLU A 23 5.13 22.51 -22.83
N TYR A 24 5.58 21.28 -22.60
CA TYR A 24 4.97 20.33 -21.67
C TYR A 24 5.96 19.90 -20.60
N SER A 25 5.47 19.67 -19.39
CA SER A 25 6.19 19.07 -18.27
C SER A 25 6.35 17.55 -18.41
N ALA A 26 6.34 17.03 -19.64
CA ALA A 26 6.40 15.61 -19.90
C ALA A 26 7.66 15.01 -19.27
N ARG A 27 7.48 13.86 -18.61
CA ARG A 27 8.57 13.13 -17.94
C ARG A 27 8.69 11.75 -18.59
N PRO A 28 9.37 11.64 -19.74
CA PRO A 28 9.49 10.37 -20.45
C PRO A 28 10.04 9.26 -19.54
N GLU A 29 11.00 9.62 -18.69
CA GLU A 29 11.70 8.73 -17.74
C GLU A 29 10.89 8.40 -16.47
N GLU A 30 9.69 8.98 -16.30
CA GLU A 30 8.84 8.69 -15.15
C GLU A 30 8.42 7.22 -15.12
N ILE A 31 8.61 6.59 -13.95
CA ILE A 31 8.26 5.19 -13.72
C ILE A 31 6.79 5.12 -13.31
N VAL A 32 5.91 5.02 -14.31
CA VAL A 32 4.44 4.89 -14.14
C VAL A 32 3.91 3.75 -14.99
N TYR A 33 2.80 3.15 -14.57
CA TYR A 33 2.00 2.29 -15.44
C TYR A 33 1.09 3.15 -16.32
N ASN A 34 1.28 3.11 -17.63
CA ASN A 34 0.47 3.84 -18.60
C ASN A 34 0.52 3.18 -19.98
N GLU A 35 -0.48 2.34 -20.28
CA GLU A 35 -0.58 1.63 -21.57
C GLU A 35 -0.58 2.57 -22.78
N LYS A 36 -1.20 3.75 -22.67
CA LYS A 36 -1.27 4.73 -23.76
C LYS A 36 0.10 5.31 -24.13
N GLN A 37 1.03 5.30 -23.18
CA GLN A 37 2.42 5.74 -23.38
C GLN A 37 3.37 4.55 -23.61
N GLY A 38 2.85 3.33 -23.77
CA GLY A 38 3.67 2.12 -23.91
C GLY A 38 4.39 1.70 -22.62
N LYS A 39 4.03 2.28 -21.47
CA LYS A 39 4.63 1.96 -20.17
C LYS A 39 3.87 0.81 -19.50
N SER A 40 4.28 -0.42 -19.80
CA SER A 40 3.67 -1.65 -19.30
C SER A 40 3.92 -1.89 -17.80
N LYS A 41 3.27 -2.90 -17.22
CA LYS A 41 3.58 -3.37 -15.85
C LYS A 41 5.03 -3.85 -15.74
N ASP A 42 5.55 -4.50 -16.76
CA ASP A 42 6.94 -4.95 -16.81
C ASP A 42 7.91 -3.76 -16.83
N PHE A 43 7.61 -2.72 -17.62
CA PHE A 43 8.37 -1.48 -17.61
C PHE A 43 8.40 -0.87 -16.21
N PHE A 44 7.25 -0.79 -15.54
CA PHE A 44 7.15 -0.27 -14.17
C PHE A 44 8.00 -1.10 -13.20
N SER A 45 7.82 -2.43 -13.20
CA SER A 45 8.53 -3.36 -12.32
C SER A 45 10.05 -3.31 -12.52
N GLN A 46 10.53 -3.48 -13.76
CA GLN A 46 11.97 -3.49 -14.07
C GLN A 46 12.64 -2.14 -13.82
N SER A 47 11.93 -1.04 -14.05
CA SER A 47 12.49 0.30 -13.79
C SER A 47 12.56 0.57 -12.29
N LEU A 48 11.53 0.20 -11.53
CA LEU A 48 11.54 0.34 -10.07
C LEU A 48 12.60 -0.56 -9.42
N GLN A 49 12.80 -1.77 -9.95
CA GLN A 49 13.86 -2.67 -9.52
C GLN A 49 15.25 -2.06 -9.68
N ARG A 50 15.55 -1.43 -10.82
CA ARG A 50 16.82 -0.73 -11.02
C ARG A 50 17.04 0.38 -9.99
N VAL A 51 15.99 1.14 -9.68
CA VAL A 51 16.05 2.18 -8.64
C VAL A 51 16.36 1.56 -7.28
N PHE A 52 15.63 0.51 -6.87
CA PHE A 52 15.83 -0.10 -5.56
C PHE A 52 17.17 -0.84 -5.46
N GLN A 53 17.66 -1.46 -6.52
CA GLN A 53 19.03 -2.03 -6.55
C GLN A 53 20.09 -0.95 -6.33
N GLU A 54 19.93 0.21 -6.96
CA GLU A 54 20.84 1.33 -6.76
C GLU A 54 20.73 1.88 -5.34
N CYS A 55 19.51 2.02 -4.80
CA CYS A 55 19.29 2.37 -3.39
C CYS A 55 20.00 1.37 -2.46
N HIS A 56 19.90 0.06 -2.72
CA HIS A 56 20.58 -0.96 -1.93
C HIS A 56 22.10 -0.80 -1.98
N ARG A 57 22.66 -0.53 -3.17
CA ARG A 57 24.10 -0.37 -3.38
C ARG A 57 24.68 0.81 -2.58
N VAL A 58 23.98 1.93 -2.52
CA VAL A 58 24.47 3.18 -1.88
C VAL A 58 24.11 3.30 -0.40
N LEU A 59 23.04 2.62 0.03
CA LEU A 59 22.61 2.66 1.43
C LEU A 59 23.65 1.94 2.32
N LYS A 60 23.88 2.47 3.53
CA LYS A 60 24.65 1.76 4.57
C LYS A 60 23.93 0.49 4.99
N ASP A 61 24.65 -0.46 5.59
CA ASP A 61 24.07 -1.74 5.97
C ASP A 61 22.99 -1.63 7.05
N ASP A 62 23.10 -0.64 7.94
CA ASP A 62 22.12 -0.30 8.97
C ASP A 62 21.10 0.78 8.52
N GLY A 63 21.23 1.25 7.29
CA GLY A 63 20.42 2.32 6.72
C GLY A 63 18.94 1.94 6.55
N ILE A 64 18.12 2.97 6.39
CA ILE A 64 16.68 2.85 6.17
C ILE A 64 16.35 3.46 4.82
N MET A 65 15.62 2.71 3.99
CA MET A 65 14.91 3.25 2.83
C MET A 65 13.43 3.32 3.21
N ALA A 66 12.83 4.52 3.20
CA ALA A 66 11.42 4.68 3.51
C ALA A 66 10.71 5.45 2.39
N PHE A 67 9.52 4.99 2.02
CA PHE A 67 8.68 5.64 1.02
C PHE A 67 7.21 5.39 1.34
N THR A 68 6.34 6.31 0.91
CA THR A 68 4.89 6.11 0.99
C THR A 68 4.41 5.33 -0.23
N PHE A 69 3.44 4.45 -0.03
CA PHE A 69 2.81 3.71 -1.10
C PHE A 69 1.34 3.45 -0.78
N HIS A 70 0.50 3.61 -1.80
CA HIS A 70 -0.87 3.15 -1.81
C HIS A 70 -1.23 2.70 -3.22
N HIS A 71 -2.13 1.72 -3.32
CA HIS A 71 -2.77 1.35 -4.59
C HIS A 71 -4.02 0.55 -4.29
N ASN A 72 -5.05 0.65 -5.13
CA ASN A 72 -6.28 -0.12 -5.02
C ASN A 72 -6.26 -1.47 -5.76
N LYS A 73 -5.07 -1.97 -6.13
CA LYS A 73 -4.92 -3.21 -6.91
C LYS A 73 -3.81 -4.07 -6.33
N THR A 74 -4.12 -5.33 -6.12
CA THR A 74 -3.24 -6.34 -5.52
C THR A 74 -1.95 -6.53 -6.31
N TRP A 75 -2.01 -6.52 -7.65
CA TRP A 75 -0.82 -6.65 -8.50
C TRP A 75 0.25 -5.58 -8.22
N ALA A 76 -0.16 -4.39 -7.80
CA ALA A 76 0.78 -3.30 -7.50
C ALA A 76 1.55 -3.59 -6.21
N TRP A 77 0.86 -4.09 -5.18
CA TRP A 77 1.47 -4.54 -3.92
C TRP A 77 2.37 -5.77 -4.14
N GLU A 78 1.95 -6.73 -4.96
CA GLU A 78 2.78 -7.86 -5.39
C GLU A 78 4.07 -7.38 -6.06
N THR A 79 3.96 -6.40 -6.97
CA THR A 79 5.11 -5.82 -7.66
C THR A 79 6.09 -5.17 -6.67
N ILE A 80 5.59 -4.39 -5.71
CA ILE A 80 6.44 -3.79 -4.66
C ILE A 80 7.14 -4.86 -3.83
N ALA A 81 6.43 -5.89 -3.37
CA ALA A 81 7.02 -6.97 -2.60
C ALA A 81 8.14 -7.67 -3.39
N ARG A 82 7.87 -8.04 -4.66
CA ARG A 82 8.85 -8.67 -5.54
C ARG A 82 10.08 -7.79 -5.74
N VAL A 83 9.88 -6.54 -6.12
CA VAL A 83 10.95 -5.60 -6.43
C VAL A 83 11.85 -5.35 -5.21
N LEU A 84 11.26 -5.23 -4.01
CA LEU A 84 12.03 -5.13 -2.76
C LEU A 84 12.86 -6.39 -2.50
N LEU A 85 12.25 -7.57 -2.63
CA LEU A 85 12.90 -8.85 -2.37
C LEU A 85 14.07 -9.11 -3.31
N GLU A 86 13.87 -8.86 -4.60
CA GLU A 86 14.90 -9.01 -5.65
C GLU A 86 16.00 -7.95 -5.53
N SER A 87 15.72 -6.81 -4.88
CA SER A 87 16.72 -5.76 -4.60
C SER A 87 17.44 -5.92 -3.26
N GLY A 88 17.20 -7.01 -2.53
CA GLY A 88 17.87 -7.29 -1.25
C GLY A 88 17.26 -6.59 -0.02
N PHE A 89 16.05 -6.02 -0.15
CA PHE A 89 15.32 -5.40 0.94
C PHE A 89 14.28 -6.34 1.56
N TYR A 90 13.88 -6.01 2.78
CA TYR A 90 12.63 -6.43 3.41
C TYR A 90 11.96 -5.24 4.08
N ILE A 91 10.66 -5.33 4.36
CA ILE A 91 9.93 -4.30 5.08
C ILE A 91 10.00 -4.62 6.57
N SER A 92 10.61 -3.73 7.33
CA SER A 92 10.73 -3.86 8.79
C SER A 92 9.47 -3.38 9.52
N ALA A 93 8.77 -2.41 8.96
CA ALA A 93 7.49 -1.90 9.45
C ALA A 93 6.70 -1.24 8.30
N SER A 94 5.37 -1.32 8.34
CA SER A 94 4.47 -0.54 7.49
C SER A 94 3.48 0.32 8.30
N PRO A 95 3.90 1.42 8.94
CA PRO A 95 2.97 2.36 9.56
C PRO A 95 1.98 2.94 8.57
N ILE A 96 0.74 3.15 9.01
CA ILE A 96 -0.33 3.75 8.20
C ILE A 96 -0.48 5.21 8.62
N VAL A 97 -0.39 6.12 7.66
CA VAL A 97 -0.44 7.56 7.88
C VAL A 97 -1.49 8.20 6.99
N ARG A 98 -2.15 9.24 7.50
CA ARG A 98 -3.12 10.00 6.71
C ARG A 98 -2.38 10.85 5.67
N SER A 99 -2.72 10.69 4.39
CA SER A 99 -2.07 11.39 3.28
C SER A 99 -2.82 12.64 2.82
N GLU A 100 -4.13 12.75 3.10
CA GLU A 100 -4.94 13.93 2.75
C GLU A 100 -5.13 14.90 3.94
N GLY A 101 -5.27 16.20 3.63
CA GLY A 101 -5.58 17.26 4.59
C GLY A 101 -6.99 17.11 5.20
N LYS A 102 -7.26 17.75 6.35
CA LYS A 102 -8.61 17.72 6.99
C LYS A 102 -9.68 18.50 6.22
N SER A 103 -9.29 19.29 5.22
CA SER A 103 -10.21 20.03 4.36
C SER A 103 -10.95 19.06 3.43
N GLY A 104 -12.23 18.80 3.70
CA GLY A 104 -13.11 17.88 2.95
C GLY A 104 -13.41 18.24 1.49
N PHE A 105 -12.54 19.00 0.82
CA PHE A 105 -12.71 19.38 -0.59
C PHE A 105 -12.36 18.26 -1.58
N HIS A 106 -11.77 17.15 -1.11
CA HIS A 106 -11.41 16.00 -1.95
C HIS A 106 -11.82 14.64 -1.36
N SER A 107 -12.65 14.60 -0.33
CA SER A 107 -13.12 13.35 0.27
C SER A 107 -14.33 12.76 -0.48
N SER A 108 -14.18 12.50 -1.78
CA SER A 108 -15.17 11.71 -2.52
C SER A 108 -15.09 10.23 -2.12
N GLU A 109 -16.24 9.55 -2.16
CA GLU A 109 -16.35 8.12 -1.91
C GLU A 109 -15.37 7.35 -2.83
N GLY A 110 -14.43 6.61 -2.24
CA GLY A 110 -13.41 5.84 -2.97
C GLY A 110 -12.02 6.48 -3.09
N ASN A 111 -11.79 7.70 -2.60
CA ASN A 111 -10.44 8.25 -2.52
C ASN A 111 -9.62 7.58 -1.40
N ILE A 112 -8.33 7.39 -1.68
CA ILE A 112 -7.36 6.82 -0.75
C ILE A 112 -6.95 7.92 0.23
N ARG A 113 -7.33 7.76 1.51
CA ARG A 113 -7.06 8.77 2.54
C ARG A 113 -5.80 8.50 3.34
N TYR A 114 -5.30 7.27 3.25
CA TYR A 114 -4.14 6.80 4.00
C TYR A 114 -3.10 6.19 3.08
N ASP A 115 -1.84 6.47 3.40
CA ASP A 115 -0.68 5.84 2.77
C ASP A 115 -0.04 4.87 3.76
N ALA A 116 0.51 3.79 3.22
CA ALA A 116 1.44 2.96 3.97
C ALA A 116 2.85 3.57 3.84
N VAL A 117 3.52 3.83 4.96
CA VAL A 117 4.95 4.14 4.99
C VAL A 117 5.70 2.82 5.04
N LEU A 118 6.31 2.42 3.93
CA LEU A 118 7.09 1.18 3.87
C LEU A 118 8.51 1.46 4.35
N VAL A 119 8.84 0.97 5.54
CA VAL A 119 10.17 1.14 6.16
C VAL A 119 11.03 -0.08 5.83
N CYS A 120 11.87 0.07 4.82
CA CYS A 120 12.70 -1.00 4.27
C CYS A 120 14.13 -0.98 4.83
N ARG A 121 14.68 -2.17 5.03
CA ARG A 121 16.07 -2.40 5.47
C ARG A 121 16.72 -3.46 4.61
N LYS A 122 18.05 -3.41 4.48
CA LYS A 122 18.78 -4.51 3.83
C LYS A 122 18.55 -5.78 4.63
N ARG A 123 18.37 -6.91 3.93
CA ARG A 123 18.03 -8.18 4.59
C ARG A 123 19.18 -8.64 5.50
N PRO A 124 18.93 -8.87 6.81
CA PRO A 124 19.91 -9.51 7.67
C PRO A 124 20.06 -10.98 7.27
N SER A 125 21.25 -11.55 7.45
CA SER A 125 21.47 -12.99 7.32
C SER A 125 20.82 -13.72 8.51
N GLY A 126 19.54 -14.10 8.39
CA GLY A 126 18.83 -14.76 9.50
C GLY A 126 17.43 -15.24 9.16
N GLU A 127 17.18 -16.51 9.48
CA GLU A 127 15.93 -17.22 9.21
C GLU A 127 14.82 -16.79 10.17
N ASN A 128 13.70 -16.27 9.64
CA ASN A 128 12.49 -16.04 10.42
C ASN A 128 11.43 -17.10 10.10
N ARG A 129 11.38 -18.20 10.87
CA ARG A 129 10.73 -19.50 10.56
C ARG A 129 9.20 -19.58 10.68
N ASN A 130 8.45 -18.62 10.14
CA ASN A 130 6.98 -18.69 10.17
C ASN A 130 6.41 -19.39 8.92
N GLY A 131 5.42 -20.26 9.11
CA GLY A 131 4.62 -20.83 8.03
C GLY A 131 3.50 -19.89 7.57
N TRP A 132 2.91 -20.18 6.41
CA TRP A 132 1.86 -19.34 5.79
C TRP A 132 0.66 -19.07 6.70
N ASP A 133 0.17 -20.07 7.43
CA ASP A 133 -0.98 -19.90 8.33
C ASP A 133 -0.68 -18.95 9.50
N GLU A 134 0.55 -19.00 10.03
CA GLU A 134 0.98 -18.11 11.09
C GLU A 134 1.14 -16.68 10.58
N ILE A 135 1.73 -16.53 9.39
CA ILE A 135 1.84 -15.24 8.70
C ILE A 135 0.45 -14.63 8.48
N LYS A 136 -0.52 -15.42 8.02
CA LYS A 136 -1.90 -14.99 7.80
C LYS A 136 -2.55 -14.45 9.08
N ARG A 137 -2.42 -15.19 10.19
CA ARG A 137 -2.92 -14.73 11.50
C ARG A 137 -2.27 -13.42 11.95
N GLN A 138 -0.95 -13.31 11.80
CA GLN A 138 -0.21 -12.10 12.17
C GLN A 138 -0.63 -10.88 11.34
N ILE A 139 -0.80 -11.06 10.03
CA ILE A 139 -1.31 -10.02 9.13
C ILE A 139 -2.67 -9.52 9.59
N LEU A 140 -3.62 -10.44 9.86
CA LEU A 140 -4.97 -10.07 10.27
C LEU A 140 -4.98 -9.38 11.64
N SER A 141 -4.24 -9.91 12.61
CA SER A 141 -4.11 -9.32 13.95
C SER A 141 -3.58 -7.88 13.87
N ASP A 142 -2.47 -7.66 13.16
CA ASP A 142 -1.91 -6.32 13.01
C ASP A 142 -2.83 -5.39 12.21
N SER A 143 -3.55 -5.93 11.22
CA SER A 143 -4.51 -5.14 10.44
C SER A 143 -5.64 -4.61 11.30
N VAL A 144 -6.15 -5.41 12.26
CA VAL A 144 -7.12 -4.95 13.26
C VAL A 144 -6.55 -3.81 14.09
N ASP A 145 -5.34 -3.95 14.60
CA ASP A 145 -4.73 -2.94 15.46
C ASP A 145 -4.49 -1.62 14.71
N TRP A 146 -4.06 -1.68 13.44
CA TRP A 146 -3.92 -0.49 12.61
C TRP A 146 -5.25 0.13 12.21
N ALA A 147 -6.27 -0.67 11.89
CA ALA A 147 -7.61 -0.16 11.61
C ALA A 147 -8.21 0.56 12.84
N ARG A 148 -8.06 -0.02 14.04
CA ARG A 148 -8.50 0.60 15.29
C ARG A 148 -7.78 1.93 15.55
N ARG A 149 -6.43 1.95 15.47
CA ARG A 149 -5.64 3.19 15.64
C ARG A 149 -6.04 4.27 14.65
N THR A 150 -6.37 3.87 13.43
CA THR A 150 -6.81 4.79 12.39
C THR A 150 -8.16 5.43 12.75
N LEU A 151 -9.12 4.64 13.24
CA LEU A 151 -10.41 5.16 13.73
C LEU A 151 -10.26 6.05 14.96
N GLU A 152 -9.43 5.65 15.92
CA GLU A 152 -9.13 6.43 17.14
C GLU A 152 -8.51 7.81 16.84
N SER A 153 -7.94 8.00 15.63
CA SER A 153 -7.44 9.31 15.18
C SER A 153 -8.55 10.32 14.84
N GLY A 154 -9.82 9.91 14.91
CA GLY A 154 -10.99 10.74 14.65
C GLY A 154 -11.32 10.88 13.17
N VAL A 155 -10.94 9.90 12.35
CA VAL A 155 -11.19 9.88 10.91
C VAL A 155 -11.79 8.52 10.53
N THR A 156 -12.81 8.55 9.68
CA THR A 156 -13.45 7.32 9.21
C THR A 156 -12.51 6.48 8.34
N VAL A 157 -12.73 5.18 8.33
CA VAL A 157 -12.07 4.15 7.53
C VAL A 157 -13.08 3.55 6.56
N ASN A 158 -12.72 3.39 5.29
CA ASN A 158 -13.55 2.78 4.24
C ASN A 158 -12.90 1.50 3.69
N ARG A 159 -13.53 0.84 2.69
CA ARG A 159 -12.97 -0.36 2.02
C ARG A 159 -11.53 -0.14 1.53
N VAL A 160 -11.25 1.00 0.91
CA VAL A 160 -9.94 1.29 0.31
C VAL A 160 -8.88 1.45 1.38
N ASP A 161 -9.25 2.02 2.52
CA ASP A 161 -8.39 2.17 3.69
C ASP A 161 -8.08 0.80 4.31
N ILE A 162 -9.10 -0.06 4.53
CA ILE A 162 -8.92 -1.45 4.99
C ILE A 162 -8.02 -2.24 4.03
N PHE A 163 -8.28 -2.14 2.72
CA PHE A 163 -7.46 -2.79 1.70
C PHE A 163 -6.00 -2.36 1.80
N THR A 164 -5.74 -1.06 1.95
CA THR A 164 -4.39 -0.51 2.07
C THR A 164 -3.68 -1.03 3.33
N ILE A 165 -4.38 -1.07 4.47
CA ILE A 165 -3.85 -1.61 5.73
C ILE A 165 -3.48 -3.08 5.55
N VAL A 166 -4.42 -3.91 5.07
CA VAL A 166 -4.22 -5.36 4.91
C VAL A 166 -3.10 -5.65 3.94
N MET A 167 -3.04 -4.97 2.79
CA MET A 167 -1.99 -5.19 1.80
C MET A 167 -0.61 -4.76 2.30
N ALA A 168 -0.52 -3.60 2.98
CA ALA A 168 0.71 -3.13 3.58
C ALA A 168 1.25 -4.08 4.65
N LYS A 169 0.37 -4.67 5.46
CA LYS A 169 0.75 -5.69 6.45
C LYS A 169 1.12 -7.01 5.78
N SER A 170 0.41 -7.39 4.73
CA SER A 170 0.72 -8.60 3.97
C SER A 170 2.14 -8.57 3.42
N ILE A 171 2.51 -7.51 2.70
CA ILE A 171 3.87 -7.41 2.15
C ILE A 171 4.93 -7.21 3.25
N GLU A 172 4.57 -6.62 4.39
CA GLU A 172 5.47 -6.56 5.57
C GLU A 172 5.84 -7.97 6.04
N TYR A 173 4.85 -8.81 6.37
CA TYR A 173 5.12 -10.15 6.89
C TYR A 173 5.71 -11.09 5.84
N ILE A 174 5.24 -11.02 4.58
CA ILE A 174 5.80 -11.81 3.49
C ILE A 174 7.29 -11.52 3.30
N THR A 175 7.67 -10.24 3.25
CA THR A 175 9.07 -9.88 2.99
C THR A 175 10.00 -10.25 4.16
N LYS A 176 9.48 -10.24 5.40
CA LYS A 176 10.17 -10.74 6.59
C LYS A 176 10.38 -12.26 6.57
N ALA A 177 9.46 -13.02 5.99
CA ALA A 177 9.48 -14.49 5.99
C ALA A 177 10.05 -15.11 4.70
N TRP A 178 10.49 -14.28 3.75
CA TRP A 178 10.82 -14.71 2.38
C TRP A 178 11.78 -15.90 2.27
N GLU A 179 12.81 -15.97 3.14
CA GLU A 179 13.81 -17.05 3.09
C GLU A 179 13.20 -18.44 3.26
N ASN A 180 12.07 -18.58 3.97
CA ASN A 180 11.39 -19.87 4.08
C ASN A 180 10.36 -20.09 2.96
N LEU A 181 9.73 -19.01 2.52
CA LEU A 181 8.61 -19.09 1.58
C LEU A 181 9.10 -19.42 0.17
N GLY A 182 10.26 -18.87 -0.21
CA GLY A 182 11.08 -19.27 -1.35
C GLY A 182 10.43 -19.19 -2.74
N CYS A 183 9.14 -18.86 -2.84
CA CYS A 183 8.39 -18.86 -4.09
C CYS A 183 7.51 -17.62 -4.24
N PHE A 184 7.66 -16.92 -5.37
CA PHE A 184 6.82 -15.76 -5.68
C PHE A 184 5.36 -16.13 -5.92
N ALA A 185 5.08 -17.36 -6.36
CA ALA A 185 3.71 -17.86 -6.50
C ALA A 185 2.95 -17.82 -5.16
N GLY A 186 3.64 -18.09 -4.05
CA GLY A 186 3.06 -18.00 -2.71
C GLY A 186 2.68 -16.56 -2.33
N ILE A 187 3.46 -15.56 -2.77
CA ILE A 187 3.13 -14.15 -2.55
C ILE A 187 1.81 -13.80 -3.25
N ALA A 188 1.69 -14.13 -4.54
CA ALA A 188 0.49 -13.83 -5.32
C ALA A 188 -0.74 -14.53 -4.72
N ASN A 189 -0.61 -15.80 -4.32
CA ASN A 189 -1.70 -16.54 -3.69
C ASN A 189 -2.14 -15.91 -2.37
N LEU A 190 -1.21 -15.61 -1.45
CA LEU A 190 -1.56 -15.01 -0.16
C LEU A 190 -2.19 -13.63 -0.34
N LEU A 191 -1.66 -12.79 -1.23
CA LEU A 191 -2.23 -11.47 -1.49
C LEU A 191 -3.62 -11.57 -2.13
N GLY A 192 -3.86 -12.56 -2.99
CA GLY A 192 -5.20 -12.88 -3.50
C GLY A 192 -6.18 -13.28 -2.40
N GLU A 193 -5.78 -14.21 -1.52
CA GLU A 193 -6.59 -14.61 -0.36
C GLU A 193 -6.90 -13.42 0.57
N MET A 194 -5.95 -12.51 0.76
CA MET A 194 -6.15 -11.31 1.57
C MET A 194 -7.10 -10.31 0.91
N GLU A 195 -7.09 -10.20 -0.42
CA GLU A 195 -8.07 -9.40 -1.17
C GLU A 195 -9.49 -9.99 -1.00
N GLU A 196 -9.64 -11.31 -1.12
CA GLU A 196 -10.91 -11.99 -0.88
C GLU A 196 -11.44 -11.74 0.54
N ILE A 197 -10.57 -11.84 1.56
CA ILE A 197 -10.94 -11.52 2.96
C ILE A 197 -11.41 -10.07 3.10
N VAL A 198 -10.76 -9.11 2.44
CA VAL A 198 -11.18 -7.70 2.46
C VAL A 198 -12.57 -7.53 1.83
N ASP A 199 -12.84 -8.23 0.73
CA ASP A 199 -14.15 -8.20 0.09
C ASP A 199 -15.25 -8.83 0.94
N ASP A 200 -14.94 -9.92 1.65
CA ASP A 200 -15.83 -10.54 2.62
C ASP A 200 -16.14 -9.59 3.79
N ILE A 201 -15.13 -8.90 4.33
CA ILE A 201 -15.29 -7.91 5.40
C ILE A 201 -16.28 -6.82 4.98
N VAL A 202 -16.13 -6.29 3.76
CA VAL A 202 -17.00 -5.21 3.25
C VAL A 202 -18.42 -5.73 3.02
N THR A 203 -18.56 -6.95 2.51
CA THR A 203 -19.86 -7.58 2.29
C THR A 203 -20.61 -7.81 3.60
N GLN A 204 -19.90 -8.27 4.64
CA GLN A 204 -20.45 -8.44 6.00
C GLN A 204 -20.76 -7.12 6.70
N ALA A 205 -20.01 -6.05 6.40
CA ALA A 205 -20.27 -4.71 6.92
C ALA A 205 -21.60 -4.13 6.38
N ARG A 206 -21.87 -4.37 5.09
CA ARG A 206 -23.08 -3.86 4.42
C ARG A 206 -24.36 -4.64 4.71
N THR A 207 -24.23 -5.89 5.11
CA THR A 207 -25.38 -6.75 5.41
C THR A 207 -25.80 -6.59 6.87
N GLU A 208 -27.10 -6.32 7.11
CA GLU A 208 -27.71 -6.31 8.45
C GLU A 208 -27.78 -7.71 9.10
N ILE A 209 -27.24 -8.72 8.43
CA ILE A 209 -27.46 -10.12 8.74
C ILE A 209 -26.65 -10.52 9.98
N LYS A 210 -27.37 -10.71 11.10
CA LYS A 210 -26.95 -11.56 12.21
C LYS A 210 -26.93 -13.01 11.75
N GLU A 211 -25.91 -13.43 11.01
CA GLU A 211 -25.69 -14.85 10.78
C GLU A 211 -24.42 -15.31 11.49
N GLU A 212 -24.62 -16.28 12.37
CA GLU A 212 -23.60 -17.16 12.93
C GLU A 212 -22.99 -17.99 11.79
N SER A 213 -22.15 -17.35 10.96
CA SER A 213 -21.44 -18.06 9.89
C SER A 213 -20.25 -18.82 10.46
N LYS A 214 -20.33 -20.13 10.29
CA LYS A 214 -19.41 -21.17 10.75
C LYS A 214 -18.01 -20.92 10.19
N SER A 215 -17.04 -20.80 11.10
CA SER A 215 -15.60 -20.58 10.84
C SER A 215 -15.23 -19.20 10.33
N HIS A 216 -15.22 -18.17 11.19
CA HIS A 216 -14.67 -16.85 10.85
C HIS A 216 -13.71 -16.37 11.94
N ASP A 217 -12.47 -16.14 11.51
CA ASP A 217 -11.34 -15.65 12.31
C ASP A 217 -11.74 -14.44 13.16
N ARG A 218 -11.30 -14.40 14.41
CA ARG A 218 -11.74 -13.37 15.39
C ARG A 218 -11.44 -11.97 14.86
N GLU A 219 -10.34 -11.84 14.14
CA GLU A 219 -9.77 -10.64 13.55
C GLU A 219 -10.65 -10.13 12.40
N VAL A 220 -11.18 -11.02 11.56
CA VAL A 220 -12.12 -10.65 10.47
C VAL A 220 -13.37 -10.01 11.05
N LYS A 221 -13.94 -10.59 12.12
CA LYS A 221 -15.12 -10.02 12.80
C LYS A 221 -14.83 -8.64 13.39
N GLN A 222 -13.62 -8.43 13.90
CA GLN A 222 -13.21 -7.13 14.43
C GLN A 222 -13.08 -6.09 13.31
N LEU A 223 -12.50 -6.43 12.16
CA LEU A 223 -12.43 -5.52 11.00
C LEU A 223 -13.83 -5.15 10.49
N VAL A 224 -14.77 -6.10 10.44
CA VAL A 224 -16.17 -5.83 10.10
C VAL A 224 -16.80 -4.82 11.08
N LEU A 225 -16.61 -5.01 12.38
CA LEU A 225 -17.16 -4.12 13.40
C LEU A 225 -16.60 -2.70 13.28
N LEU A 226 -15.29 -2.58 13.10
CA LEU A 226 -14.61 -1.29 12.89
C LEU A 226 -15.13 -0.56 11.65
N LEU A 227 -15.37 -1.29 10.56
CA LEU A 227 -15.93 -0.72 9.34
C LEU A 227 -17.38 -0.24 9.56
N LYS A 228 -18.21 -0.99 10.29
CA LYS A 228 -19.58 -0.58 10.66
C LYS A 228 -19.60 0.68 11.54
N GLU A 229 -18.70 0.75 12.53
CA GLU A 229 -18.56 1.91 13.43
C GLU A 229 -18.17 3.18 12.66
N SER A 230 -17.27 3.01 11.70
CA SER A 230 -16.84 4.06 10.77
C SER A 230 -18.00 4.61 9.93
N GLU A 231 -18.80 3.72 9.32
CA GLU A 231 -19.96 4.09 8.51
C GLU A 231 -21.03 4.81 9.33
N ALA A 232 -21.29 4.35 10.56
CA ALA A 232 -22.23 5.00 11.47
C ALA A 232 -21.78 6.42 11.86
N SER A 233 -20.48 6.61 12.08
CA SER A 233 -19.90 7.92 12.41
C SER A 233 -20.03 8.91 11.25
N TYR A 234 -19.84 8.44 10.00
CA TYR A 234 -19.98 9.27 8.80
C TYR A 234 -21.42 9.75 8.56
N LEU A 235 -22.43 8.94 8.89
CA LEU A 235 -23.85 9.31 8.73
C LEU A 235 -24.36 10.27 9.82
N SER A 236 -23.59 10.48 10.89
CA SER A 236 -23.94 11.34 12.02
C SER A 236 -23.36 12.75 11.95
N GLU A 237 -22.45 13.02 11.00
CA GLU A 237 -21.89 14.34 10.66
C GLU A 237 -22.63 14.99 9.48
#